data_AF-A0A950MQP2-F1
#
_entry.id   AF-A0A950MQP2-F1
#
_cell.length_a   1.000
_cell.length_b   1.000
_cell.length_c   1.000
_cell.angle_alpha   90.00
_cell.angle_beta   90.00
_cell.angle_gamma   90.00
#
_symmetry.space_group_name_H-M   'P 1'
#
loop_
_entity.id
_entity.type
_entity.pdbx_description
1 polymer ?
#
loop_
_entity_poly.entity_id
_entity_poly.type
_entity_poly.pdbx_seq_one_letter_code
_entity_poly.pdbx_strand_id
1 'polypeptide(L)' 'MTLRIVLAAIPIAMLTIVVPFVNRVEPRILGLPFLLAWIAFWVFVSPLFVYTIYRLDNPR' A
#
# COMPACT_ATOMS: atom_id res chain seq x y z
N MET A 1 1.87 11.96 -16.58
CA MET A 1 1.53 10.55 -16.89
C MET A 1 2.35 9.58 -16.03
N THR A 2 3.67 9.52 -16.19
CA THR A 2 4.55 8.52 -15.53
C THR A 2 4.43 8.50 -14.00
N LEU A 3 4.48 9.66 -13.34
CA LEU A 3 4.39 9.74 -11.87
C LEU A 3 3.08 9.12 -11.32
N ARG A 4 1.96 9.32 -12.01
CA ARG A 4 0.63 8.82 -11.60
C ARG A 4 0.58 7.30 -11.69
N ILE A 5 1.16 6.74 -12.75
CA ILE A 5 1.29 5.28 -12.93
C ILE A 5 2.12 4.68 -11.80
N VAL A 6 3.25 5.31 -11.45
CA VAL A 6 4.08 4.85 -10.33
C VAL A 6 3.29 4.89 -9.01
N LEU A 7 2.59 5.98 -8.73
CA LEU A 7 1.76 6.10 -7.51
C LEU A 7 0.66 5.04 -7.45
N ALA A 8 0.01 4.73 -8.57
CA ALA A 8 -1.02 3.69 -8.64
C ALA A 8 -0.42 2.27 -8.49
N ALA A 9 0.78 2.04 -9.01
CA ALA A 9 1.44 0.75 -8.96
C ALA A 9 1.93 0.37 -7.54
N ILE A 10 2.25 1.35 -6.69
CA ILE A 10 2.77 1.10 -5.34
C ILE A 10 1.81 0.26 -4.47
N PRO A 11 0.55 0.67 -4.21
CA PRO A 11 -0.34 -0.13 -3.36
C PRO A 11 -0.63 -1.51 -3.98
N ILE A 12 -0.71 -1.60 -5.32
CA ILE A 12 -0.88 -2.87 -6.03
C ILE A 12 0.29 -3.79 -5.74
N ALA A 13 1.53 -3.33 -5.97
CA ALA A 13 2.73 -4.10 -5.72
C ALA A 13 2.82 -4.53 -4.25
N MET A 14 2.53 -3.63 -3.31
CA MET A 14 2.64 -3.90 -1.87
C MET A 14 1.62 -4.91 -1.35
N LEU A 15 0.44 -5.01 -1.99
CA LEU A 15 -0.62 -5.94 -1.63
C LEU A 15 -0.65 -7.22 -2.48
N THR A 16 0.15 -7.33 -3.54
CA THR A 16 0.16 -8.51 -4.43
C THR A 16 1.54 -9.10 -4.62
N ILE A 17 2.49 -8.30 -5.09
CA ILE A 17 3.84 -8.73 -5.43
C ILE A 17 4.68 -8.90 -4.16
N VAL A 18 4.58 -7.98 -3.20
CA VAL A 18 5.43 -7.96 -2.01
C VAL A 18 4.96 -8.95 -0.94
N VAL A 19 3.67 -9.32 -0.93
CA VAL A 19 3.06 -10.20 0.07
C VAL A 19 3.84 -11.51 0.31
N PRO A 20 4.24 -12.29 -0.71
CA PRO A 20 5.02 -13.52 -0.49
C PRO A 20 6.36 -13.28 0.21
N PHE A 21 6.99 -12.12 -0.02
CA PHE A 21 8.30 -11.77 0.56
C PHE A 21 8.21 -11.27 2.00
N VAL A 22 7.04 -10.76 2.39
CA VAL A 22 6.78 -10.28 3.75
C VAL A 22 5.87 -11.22 4.54
N ASN A 23 5.53 -12.39 3.99
CA ASN A 23 4.70 -13.38 4.66
C ASN A 23 5.48 -14.07 5.78
N ARG A 24 5.40 -13.50 6.98
CA ARG A 24 5.98 -14.04 8.19
C ARG A 24 4.98 -13.90 9.34
N VAL A 25 4.99 -14.88 10.24
CA VAL A 25 4.14 -14.85 11.44
C VAL A 25 4.74 -13.91 12.48
N GLU A 26 6.04 -14.00 12.72
CA GLU A 26 6.82 -13.11 13.58
C GLU A 26 7.63 -12.08 12.77
N PRO A 27 7.80 -10.84 13.27
CA PRO A 27 7.31 -10.34 14.55
C PRO A 27 5.81 -10.03 14.52
N ARG A 28 5.16 -10.08 15.69
CA ARG A 28 3.76 -9.65 15.81
C ARG A 28 3.69 -8.14 16.05
N ILE A 29 2.77 -7.46 15.37
CA ILE A 29 2.52 -6.03 15.50
C ILE A 29 1.14 -5.87 16.11
N LEU A 30 1.06 -5.24 17.30
CA LEU A 30 -0.20 -5.08 18.06
C LEU A 30 -0.94 -6.42 18.30
N GLY A 31 -0.20 -7.51 18.48
CA GLY A 31 -0.75 -8.86 18.65
C GLY A 31 -1.15 -9.57 17.35
N LEU A 32 -1.13 -8.87 16.20
CA LEU A 32 -1.41 -9.43 14.88
C LEU A 32 -0.13 -10.04 14.26
N PRO A 33 -0.25 -11.14 13.47
CA PRO A 33 0.85 -11.58 12.61
C PRO A 33 1.35 -10.46 11.71
N PHE A 34 2.65 -10.43 11.40
CA PHE A 34 3.27 -9.36 10.61
C PHE A 34 2.50 -9.10 9.31
N LEU A 35 2.18 -10.16 8.57
CA LEU A 35 1.50 -10.04 7.28
C LEU A 35 0.11 -9.39 7.42
N LEU A 36 -0.63 -9.72 8.48
CA LEU A 36 -1.95 -9.14 8.71
C LEU A 36 -1.85 -7.64 9.01
N ALA A 37 -0.90 -7.25 9.86
CA ALA A 37 -0.63 -5.84 10.15
C ALA A 37 -0.18 -5.08 8.89
N TRP A 38 0.64 -5.71 8.04
CA TRP A 38 1.08 -5.17 6.76
C TRP A 38 -0.10 -4.90 5.81
N ILE A 39 -0.97 -5.89 5.60
CA ILE A 39 -2.15 -5.75 4.73
C ILE A 39 -3.07 -4.67 5.28
N ALA A 40 -3.37 -4.69 6.58
CA ALA A 40 -4.23 -3.69 7.22
C ALA A 40 -3.68 -2.26 7.02
N PHE A 41 -2.38 -2.06 7.26
CA PHE A 41 -1.71 -0.79 7.02
C PHE A 41 -1.89 -0.34 5.56
N TRP A 42 -1.59 -1.19 4.58
CA TRP A 42 -1.69 -0.83 3.17
C TRP A 42 -3.14 -0.60 2.69
N VAL A 43 -4.12 -1.28 3.28
CA VAL A 43 -5.54 -0.99 3.03
C VAL A 43 -5.87 0.45 3.45
N PHE A 44 -5.45 0.90 4.63
CA PHE A 44 -5.71 2.27 5.10
C PHE A 44 -4.88 3.33 4.38
N VAL A 45 -3.67 2.99 3.91
CA VAL A 45 -2.79 3.94 3.22
C VAL A 45 -3.17 4.07 1.74
N SER A 46 -3.73 3.04 1.10
CA SER A 46 -4.08 3.05 -0.33
C SER A 46 -4.96 4.23 -0.80
N PRO A 47 -5.97 4.71 -0.05
CA PRO A 47 -6.76 5.87 -0.45
C PRO A 47 -5.94 7.16 -0.50
N LEU A 48 -4.85 7.27 0.27
CA LEU A 48 -3.96 8.42 0.23
C LEU A 48 -3.24 8.52 -1.13
N PHE A 49 -2.84 7.38 -1.71
CA PHE A 49 -2.26 7.35 -3.06
C PHE A 49 -3.24 7.84 -4.11
N VAL A 50 -4.48 7.34 -4.07
CA VAL A 50 -5.54 7.74 -5.00
C VAL A 50 -5.88 9.22 -4.82
N TYR A 51 -5.98 9.70 -3.58
CA TYR A 51 -6.16 11.12 -3.26
C TYR A 51 -5.03 12.00 -3.83
N THR A 52 -3.77 11.58 -3.65
CA THR A 52 -2.62 12.29 -4.22
C THR A 52 -2.68 12.32 -5.74
N ILE A 53 -3.04 11.20 -6.39
CA ILE A 53 -3.24 11.16 -7.85
C ILE A 53 -4.32 12.16 -8.26
N TYR A 54 -5.47 12.19 -7.58
CA TYR A 54 -6.54 13.15 -7.87
C TYR A 54 -6.10 14.60 -7.74
N ARG A 55 -5.29 14.93 -6.73
CA ARG A 55 -4.72 16.28 -6.58
C ARG A 55 -3.72 16.64 -7.67
N LEU A 56 -2.98 15.67 -8.18
CA LEU A 56 -2.04 15.85 -9.29
C LEU A 56 -2.73 15.88 -10.66
N ASP A 57 -3.91 15.26 -10.78
CA ASP A 57 -4.75 15.26 -11.98
C ASP A 57 -5.54 16.55 -12.11
N ASN A 58 -6.09 17.03 -11.00
CA ASN A 58 -6.85 18.27 -10.94
C ASN A 58 -6.18 19.23 -9.96
N PRO A 59 -5.01 19.79 -10.33
CA PRO A 59 -4.41 20.88 -9.58
C PRO A 59 -5.34 22.08 -9.75
N ARG A 60 -6.28 22.25 -8.82
CA ARG A 60 -6.78 23.59 -8.56
C ARG A 60 -5.62 24.47 -8.15
#